data_AF-A0A9E1DUW7-F1
#
_entry.id   AF-A0A9E1DUW7-F1
#
_cell.length_a   1.000
_cell.length_b   1.000
_cell.length_c   1.000
_cell.angle_alpha   90.00
_cell.angle_beta   90.00
_cell.angle_gamma   90.00
#
_symmetry.space_group_name_H-M   'P 1'
#
loop_
_entity.id
_entity.type
_entity.pdbx_description
1 polymer ?
#
loop_
_entity_poly.entity_id
_entity_poly.type
_entity_poly.pdbx_seq_one_letter_code
_entity_poly.pdbx_strand_id
1 'polypeptide(L)'
;SGEIVACAALKHPRAQFTEMVREQTGLDLDGYLERGYSSVRPEYRGKGIASTMLAGLTARVGKRKLYSIVGEDNIGGQKIALNNNTRKVTVYESVKTGKKMGIWIPEWMIDNANGSTQ
;
A
#
# COMPACT_ATOMS: atom_id res chain seq x y z
N SER A 1 -13.46 28.30 7.57
CA SER A 1 -14.00 26.92 7.52
C SER A 1 -12.89 25.99 7.05
N GLY A 2 -12.87 24.73 7.50
CA GLY A 2 -11.97 23.71 6.96
C GLY A 2 -12.63 22.94 5.81
N GLU A 3 -11.87 22.60 4.78
CA GLU A 3 -12.30 21.76 3.66
C GLU A 3 -11.53 20.42 3.68
N ILE A 4 -12.24 19.30 3.45
CA ILE A 4 -11.61 17.99 3.27
C ILE A 4 -11.14 17.86 1.81
N VAL A 5 -9.82 17.83 1.62
CA VAL A 5 -9.19 17.82 0.29
C VAL A 5 -8.59 16.46 -0.10
N ALA A 6 -8.47 15.54 0.86
CA ALA A 6 -7.91 14.21 0.66
C ALA A 6 -8.44 13.20 1.68
N CYS A 7 -8.44 11.92 1.31
CA CYS A 7 -8.75 10.82 2.23
C CYS A 7 -7.89 9.58 1.95
N ALA A 8 -7.70 8.75 2.96
CA ALA A 8 -7.11 7.42 2.89
C ALA A 8 -7.69 6.55 4.00
N ALA A 9 -7.67 5.23 3.83
CA ALA A 9 -8.20 4.29 4.80
C ALA A 9 -7.25 3.11 5.05
N LEU A 10 -7.38 2.54 6.24
CA LEU A 10 -6.85 1.22 6.60
C LEU A 10 -8.02 0.25 6.67
N LYS A 11 -7.83 -0.95 6.14
CA LYS A 11 -8.81 -2.03 6.28
C LYS A 11 -8.12 -3.37 6.50
N HIS A 12 -8.90 -4.30 7.04
CA HIS A 12 -8.57 -5.71 6.97
C HIS A 12 -8.91 -6.23 5.57
N PRO A 13 -7.97 -6.88 4.87
CA PRO A 13 -8.29 -7.53 3.61
C PRO A 13 -9.27 -8.68 3.82
N ARG A 14 -10.07 -8.96 2.80
CA ARG A 14 -10.96 -10.13 2.82
C ARG A 14 -10.12 -11.40 2.72
N ALA A 15 -10.48 -12.45 3.45
CA ALA A 15 -9.77 -13.73 3.42
C ALA A 15 -9.63 -14.30 2.00
N GLN A 16 -10.67 -14.20 1.17
CA GLN A 16 -10.62 -14.61 -0.23
C GLN A 16 -9.55 -13.87 -1.05
N PHE A 17 -9.31 -12.59 -0.74
CA PHE A 17 -8.28 -11.82 -1.41
C PHE A 17 -6.88 -12.27 -0.98
N THR A 18 -6.66 -12.46 0.32
CA THR A 18 -5.36 -12.88 0.84
C THR A 18 -4.99 -14.28 0.36
N GLU A 19 -5.97 -15.19 0.28
CA GLU A 19 -5.75 -16.54 -0.26
C GLU A 19 -5.33 -16.49 -1.73
N MET A 20 -6.06 -15.74 -2.57
CA MET A 20 -5.71 -15.57 -3.99
C MET A 20 -4.29 -15.00 -4.18
N VAL A 21 -3.91 -14.00 -3.38
CA VAL A 21 -2.54 -13.45 -3.44
C VAL A 21 -1.52 -14.53 -3.07
N ARG A 22 -1.78 -15.29 -2.00
CA ARG A 22 -0.90 -16.36 -1.54
C ARG A 22 -0.74 -17.45 -2.60
N GLU A 23 -1.82 -17.89 -3.24
CA GLU A 23 -1.80 -18.88 -4.31
C GLU A 23 -0.99 -18.42 -5.53
N GLN A 24 -1.15 -17.16 -5.96
CA GLN A 24 -0.46 -16.65 -7.14
C GLN A 24 1.01 -16.30 -6.90
N THR A 25 1.37 -15.92 -5.66
CA THR A 25 2.65 -15.24 -5.41
C THR A 25 3.48 -15.85 -4.28
N GLY A 26 2.92 -16.76 -3.49
CA GLY A 26 3.51 -17.27 -2.26
C GLY A 26 3.54 -16.26 -1.10
N LEU A 27 3.09 -15.02 -1.30
CA LEU A 27 3.08 -14.01 -0.24
C LEU A 27 1.92 -14.23 0.73
N ASP A 28 2.26 -14.41 2.01
CA ASP A 28 1.27 -14.45 3.07
C ASP A 28 0.96 -13.04 3.62
N LEU A 29 -0.29 -12.62 3.47
CA LEU A 29 -0.82 -11.34 3.96
C LEU A 29 -1.61 -11.47 5.26
N ASP A 30 -1.53 -12.61 5.97
CA ASP A 30 -2.21 -12.75 7.26
C ASP A 30 -1.70 -11.75 8.31
N GLY A 31 -2.64 -11.17 9.04
CA GLY A 31 -2.40 -10.11 10.02
C GLY A 31 -1.98 -8.75 9.42
N TYR A 32 -1.93 -8.60 8.10
CA TYR A 32 -1.66 -7.30 7.47
C TYR A 32 -2.91 -6.41 7.40
N LEU A 33 -2.69 -5.10 7.53
CA LEU A 33 -3.62 -4.07 7.11
C LEU A 33 -3.33 -3.64 5.67
N GLU A 34 -4.38 -3.42 4.88
CA GLU A 34 -4.28 -2.76 3.58
C GLU A 34 -4.45 -1.26 3.75
N ARG A 35 -3.46 -0.49 3.26
CA ARG A 35 -3.55 0.95 3.04
C ARG A 35 -4.08 1.21 1.63
N GLY A 36 -5.27 1.79 1.52
CA GLY A 36 -5.94 2.01 0.24
C GLY A 36 -6.93 3.16 0.23
N TYR A 37 -7.75 3.20 -0.82
CA TYR A 37 -8.80 4.22 -1.04
C TYR A 37 -8.30 5.65 -0.92
N SER A 38 -7.08 5.88 -1.40
CA SER A 38 -6.44 7.18 -1.29
C SER A 38 -6.89 8.08 -2.44
N SER A 39 -7.42 9.25 -2.11
CA SER A 39 -7.81 10.24 -3.10
C SER A 39 -7.38 11.63 -2.67
N VAL A 40 -7.04 12.46 -3.65
CA VAL A 40 -6.82 13.90 -3.51
C VAL A 40 -7.65 14.59 -4.58
N ARG A 41 -8.41 15.60 -4.16
CA ARG A 41 -9.18 16.47 -5.06
C ARG A 41 -8.28 16.99 -6.19
N PRO A 42 -8.73 16.96 -7.47
CA PRO A 42 -7.89 17.30 -8.63
C PRO A 42 -7.12 18.61 -8.50
N GLU A 43 -7.77 19.66 -8.03
CA GLU A 43 -7.26 21.03 -7.84
C GLU A 43 -6.16 21.13 -6.76
N TYR A 44 -6.01 20.10 -5.93
CA TYR A 44 -4.99 20.01 -4.89
C TYR A 44 -3.85 19.02 -5.22
N ARG A 45 -3.88 18.38 -6.39
CA ARG A 45 -2.82 17.44 -6.83
C ARG A 45 -1.51 18.18 -7.10
N GLY A 46 -0.39 17.45 -7.06
CA GLY A 46 0.95 18.03 -7.25
C GLY A 46 1.51 18.79 -6.03
N LYS A 47 0.73 18.93 -4.95
CA LYS A 47 1.12 19.67 -3.73
C LYS A 47 1.67 18.78 -2.60
N GLY A 48 2.02 17.52 -2.88
CA GLY A 48 2.56 16.58 -1.87
C GLY A 48 1.56 16.05 -0.82
N ILE A 49 0.28 16.41 -0.91
CA ILE A 49 -0.77 16.05 0.07
C ILE A 49 -0.91 14.53 0.24
N ALA A 50 -0.98 13.79 -0.88
CA ALA A 50 -1.09 12.33 -0.85
C ALA A 50 0.08 11.70 -0.09
N SER A 51 1.31 12.13 -0.39
CA SER A 51 2.50 11.58 0.25
C SER A 51 2.50 11.85 1.76
N THR A 52 2.19 13.08 2.17
CA THR A 52 2.16 13.48 3.58
C THR A 52 1.07 12.72 4.35
N MET A 53 -0.13 12.60 3.76
CA MET A 53 -1.24 11.87 4.36
C MET A 53 -0.90 10.38 4.53
N LEU A 54 -0.30 9.75 3.51
CA LEU A 54 0.07 8.34 3.56
C LEU A 54 1.20 8.05 4.54
N ALA A 55 2.18 8.95 4.64
CA ALA A 55 3.23 8.86 5.64
C ALA A 55 2.66 8.95 7.06
N GLY A 56 1.76 9.90 7.33
CA GLY A 56 1.07 10.03 8.62
C GLY A 56 0.21 8.81 8.95
N LEU A 57 -0.47 8.23 7.95
CA LEU A 57 -1.24 7.00 8.14
C LEU A 57 -0.34 5.81 8.49
N THR A 58 0.80 5.65 7.77
CA THR A 58 1.80 4.61 8.08
C THR A 58 2.36 4.79 9.50
N ALA A 59 2.70 6.02 9.92
CA ALA A 59 3.20 6.28 11.27
C ALA A 59 2.17 5.87 12.35
N ARG A 60 0.87 6.12 12.12
CA ARG A 60 -0.22 5.75 13.05
C ARG A 60 -0.47 4.24 13.13
N VAL A 61 -0.07 3.47 12.11
CA VAL A 61 -0.18 1.99 12.14
C VAL A 61 0.74 1.40 13.22
N GLY A 62 1.87 2.05 13.51
CA GLY A 62 2.85 1.60 14.49
C GLY A 62 3.56 0.33 14.04
N LYS A 63 3.62 -0.68 14.92
CA LYS A 63 4.31 -1.97 14.65
C LYS A 63 3.46 -2.99 13.88
N ARG A 64 2.23 -2.64 13.48
CA ARG A 64 1.35 -3.57 12.75
C ARG A 64 1.84 -3.75 11.31
N LYS A 65 1.62 -4.94 10.77
CA LYS A 65 1.95 -5.26 9.37
C LYS A 65 1.06 -4.44 8.42
N LEU A 66 1.65 -3.90 7.36
CA LEU A 66 0.97 -3.00 6.42
C LEU A 66 1.39 -3.29 4.98
N TYR A 67 0.46 -3.24 4.05
CA TYR A 67 0.79 -3.20 2.62
C TYR A 67 -0.13 -2.23 1.89
N SER A 68 0.21 -1.95 0.63
CA SER A 68 -0.67 -1.24 -0.30
C SER A 68 -0.66 -1.95 -1.65
N ILE A 69 -1.72 -1.72 -2.43
CA ILE A 69 -1.88 -2.27 -3.76
C ILE A 69 -1.84 -1.11 -4.75
N VAL A 70 -0.98 -1.20 -5.76
CA VAL A 70 -0.85 -0.20 -6.82
C VAL A 70 -0.87 -0.91 -8.17
N GLY A 71 -1.70 -0.43 -9.11
CA GLY A 71 -1.71 -0.97 -10.46
C GLY A 71 -0.37 -0.80 -11.16
N GLU A 72 0.03 -1.79 -11.95
CA GLU A 72 1.30 -1.74 -12.70
C GLU A 72 1.28 -0.65 -13.79
N ASP A 73 0.09 -0.21 -14.21
CA ASP A 73 -0.14 0.92 -15.11
C ASP A 73 -0.23 2.29 -14.39
N ASN A 74 -0.29 2.31 -13.06
CA ASN A 74 -0.45 3.53 -12.27
C ASN A 74 0.89 4.14 -11.86
N ILE A 75 1.57 4.79 -12.81
CA ILE A 75 2.89 5.42 -12.61
C ILE A 75 2.87 6.45 -11.46
N GLY A 76 1.80 7.24 -11.33
CA GLY A 76 1.67 8.21 -10.24
C GLY A 76 1.60 7.55 -8.87
N GLY A 77 0.82 6.47 -8.75
CA GLY A 77 0.74 5.66 -7.54
C GLY A 77 2.07 5.01 -7.18
N GLN A 78 2.81 4.50 -8.16
CA GLN A 78 4.13 3.88 -7.93
C GLN A 78 5.15 4.91 -7.43
N LYS A 79 5.18 6.12 -8.02
CA LYS A 79 6.02 7.22 -7.52
C LYS A 79 5.68 7.57 -6.07
N ILE A 80 4.39 7.64 -5.72
CA ILE A 80 3.97 7.89 -4.34
C ILE A 80 4.42 6.76 -3.40
N ALA A 81 4.30 5.49 -3.83
CA ALA A 81 4.73 4.34 -3.05
C ALA A 81 6.24 4.40 -2.75
N LEU A 82 7.06 4.69 -3.77
CA LEU A 82 8.50 4.89 -3.63
C LEU A 82 8.83 6.05 -2.69
N ASN A 83 8.18 7.20 -2.86
CA ASN A 83 8.36 8.38 -1.99
C ASN A 83 7.92 8.13 -0.53
N ASN A 84 7.23 7.02 -0.26
CA ASN A 84 6.81 6.60 1.08
C ASN A 84 7.64 5.41 1.61
N ASN A 85 8.86 5.21 1.07
CA ASN A 85 9.81 4.16 1.48
C ASN A 85 9.15 2.78 1.51
N THR A 86 8.47 2.43 0.41
CA THR A 86 7.90 1.10 0.20
C THR A 86 8.55 0.45 -1.00
N ARG A 87 8.68 -0.88 -0.94
CA ARG A 87 9.19 -1.71 -2.02
C ARG A 87 8.08 -2.58 -2.57
N LYS A 88 8.02 -2.72 -3.90
CA LYS A 88 7.17 -3.72 -4.56
C LYS A 88 7.75 -5.11 -4.29
N VAL A 89 6.99 -5.95 -3.59
CA VAL A 89 7.45 -7.29 -3.19
C VAL A 89 6.98 -8.39 -4.12
N THR A 90 5.81 -8.20 -4.76
CA THR A 90 5.26 -9.14 -5.74
C THR A 90 4.21 -8.46 -6.60
N VAL A 91 3.77 -9.16 -7.65
CA VAL A 91 2.69 -8.76 -8.56
C VAL A 91 1.71 -9.92 -8.70
N TYR A 92 0.41 -9.62 -8.64
CA TYR A 92 -0.66 -10.59 -8.88
C TYR A 92 -1.58 -10.09 -10.01
N GLU A 93 -2.32 -10.99 -10.63
CA GLU A 93 -3.36 -10.65 -11.60
C GLU A 93 -4.73 -10.53 -10.92
N SER A 94 -5.33 -9.34 -11.02
CA SER A 94 -6.63 -9.05 -10.41
C SER A 94 -7.76 -9.52 -11.30
N VAL A 95 -8.43 -10.62 -10.92
CA VAL A 95 -9.65 -11.11 -11.60
C VAL A 95 -10.73 -10.03 -11.72
N LYS A 96 -10.87 -9.18 -10.70
CA LYS A 96 -11.88 -8.10 -10.69
C LYS A 96 -11.65 -7.04 -11.77
N THR A 97 -10.39 -6.75 -12.11
CA THR A 97 -10.04 -5.62 -13.00
C THR A 97 -9.36 -6.06 -14.29
N GLY A 98 -8.94 -7.32 -14.41
CA GLY A 98 -8.11 -7.82 -15.51
C GLY A 98 -6.71 -7.19 -15.56
N LYS A 99 -6.26 -6.57 -14.46
CA LYS A 99 -4.99 -5.83 -14.41
C LYS A 99 -3.97 -6.51 -13.50
N LYS A 100 -2.70 -6.30 -13.83
CA LYS A 100 -1.58 -6.61 -12.94
C LYS A 100 -1.48 -5.56 -11.83
N MET A 101 -1.38 -6.05 -10.60
CA MET A 101 -1.36 -5.23 -9.40
C MET A 101 -0.12 -5.55 -8.57
N GLY A 102 0.69 -4.55 -8.27
CA GLY A 102 1.82 -4.67 -7.37
C GLY A 102 1.40 -4.58 -5.91
N ILE A 103 1.97 -5.43 -5.07
CA ILE A 103 1.90 -5.33 -3.61
C ILE A 103 3.15 -4.61 -3.11
N TRP A 104 2.94 -3.55 -2.36
CA TRP A 104 3.99 -2.66 -1.85
C TRP A 104 4.01 -2.67 -0.33
N ILE A 105 5.17 -2.99 0.25
CA ILE A 105 5.39 -3.11 1.69
C ILE A 105 6.43 -2.06 2.12
N PRO A 106 6.20 -1.30 3.21
CA PRO A 106 7.22 -0.47 3.83
C PRO A 106 8.56 -1.19 4.04
N GLU A 107 9.65 -0.57 3.61
CA GLU A 107 10.99 -1.18 3.58
C GLU A 107 11.43 -1.66 4.97
N TRP A 108 11.15 -0.88 6.02
CA TRP A 108 11.45 -1.24 7.40
C TRP A 108 10.84 -2.58 7.85
N MET A 109 9.75 -3.06 7.24
CA MET A 109 9.21 -4.38 7.58
C MET A 109 9.94 -5.52 6.89
N ILE A 110 10.50 -5.25 5.71
CA ILE A 110 11.18 -6.27 4.92
C ILE A 110 12.60 -6.46 5.44
N ASP A 111 13.26 -5.36 5.81
CA ASP A 111 14.65 -5.41 6.28
C ASP A 111 14.73 -6.02 7.69
N ASN A 112 13.73 -5.78 8.54
CA ASN A 112 13.61 -6.45 9.85
C ASN A 112 13.35 -7.97 9.73
N ALA A 113 12.73 -8.45 8.64
CA ALA A 113 12.56 -9.89 8.40
C ALA A 113 13.89 -10.58 8.05
N ASN A 114 14.85 -9.83 7.50
CA ASN A 114 16.18 -10.32 7.12
C ASN A 114 17.26 -10.00 8.17
N GLY A 115 16.91 -9.26 9.23
CA GLY A 115 17.83 -8.69 10.22
C GLY A 115 17.87 -9.39 11.58
N SER A 116 17.53 -10.68 11.66
CA SER A 116 17.73 -11.50 12.87
C SER A 116 19.10 -12.20 12.91
N THR A 117 20.14 -11.50 12.48
CA THR A 117 21.53 -11.92 12.72
C THR A 117 22.42 -10.70 12.94
N GLN A 118 22.45 -10.22 14.19
CA GLN A 118 23.67 -9.81 14.89
C GLN A 118 23.38 -9.63 16.38
#